data_AF-A0A6L2PGU4-F1
#
_entry.id   AF-A0A6L2PGU4-F1
#
_cell.length_a   1.000
_cell.length_b   1.000
_cell.length_c   1.000
_cell.angle_alpha   90.00
_cell.angle_beta   90.00
_cell.angle_gamma   90.00
#
_symmetry.space_group_name_H-M   'P 1'
#
loop_
_entity.id
_entity.type
_entity.pdbx_description
1 polymer ?
#
loop_
_entity_poly.entity_id
_entity_poly.type
_entity_poly.pdbx_seq_one_letter_code
_entity_poly.pdbx_strand_id
1 'polypeptide(L)' 'GLEDVSKYPQLLAALLEDPSWTEEDLKKLAGLNLLRVFRAVEEVREKWQLAAVMPVEELIPASYLEGHTDCMYLGS' A
#
# COMPACT_ATOMS: atom_id res chain seq x y z
N GLY A 1 24.80 -5.32 5.18
CA GLY A 1 24.03 -6.33 5.94
C GLY A 1 22.59 -6.48 5.48
N LEU A 2 22.20 -5.99 4.29
CA LEU A 2 20.86 -6.16 3.69
C LEU A 2 20.99 -6.35 2.17
N GLU A 3 21.84 -7.30 1.78
CA GLU A 3 22.22 -7.53 0.38
C GLU A 3 21.09 -8.19 -0.43
N ASP A 4 20.19 -8.91 0.24
CA ASP A 4 19.08 -9.63 -0.37
C ASP A 4 17.91 -9.82 0.61
N VAL A 5 16.79 -10.37 0.13
CA VAL A 5 15.58 -10.59 0.94
C VAL A 5 15.72 -11.67 2.02
N SER A 6 16.79 -12.49 2.00
CA SER A 6 17.07 -13.43 3.08
C SER A 6 17.53 -12.73 4.37
N LYS A 7 17.82 -11.41 4.31
CA LYS A 7 18.41 -10.65 5.42
C LYS A 7 17.41 -10.03 6.41
N TYR A 8 16.11 -10.17 6.18
CA TYR A 8 15.09 -9.62 7.09
C TYR A 8 15.18 -10.13 8.55
N PRO A 9 15.50 -11.41 8.83
CA PRO A 9 15.69 -11.87 10.21
C PRO A 9 16.82 -11.12 10.94
N GLN A 10 17.92 -10.80 10.26
CA GLN A 10 19.04 -10.06 10.84
C GLN A 10 18.65 -8.62 11.18
N LEU A 11 17.82 -7.98 10.35
CA LEU A 11 17.25 -6.66 10.65
C LEU A 11 16.43 -6.69 11.94
N LEU A 12 15.52 -7.65 12.08
CA LEU A 12 14.68 -7.77 13.28
C LEU A 12 15.50 -8.10 14.53
N ALA A 13 16.55 -8.93 14.40
CA ALA A 13 17.46 -9.22 15.49
C ALA A 13 18.23 -7.96 15.94
N ALA A 14 18.74 -7.17 15.00
CA ALA A 14 19.43 -5.91 15.31
C ALA A 14 18.51 -4.90 16.03
N LEU A 15 17.21 -4.88 15.69
CA LEU A 15 16.24 -4.03 16.40
C LEU A 15 15.94 -4.53 17.82
N LEU A 16 15.94 -5.85 18.06
CA LEU A 16 15.78 -6.41 19.42
C LEU A 16 16.94 -6.03 20.36
N GLU A 17 18.12 -5.71 19.81
CA GLU A 17 19.26 -5.26 20.62
C GLU A 17 19.06 -3.84 21.18
N ASP A 18 18.20 -3.03 20.55
CA ASP A 18 17.85 -1.68 21.02
C ASP A 18 16.69 -1.74 22.02
N PRO A 19 16.87 -1.31 23.29
CA PRO A 19 15.83 -1.34 24.32
C PRO A 19 14.57 -0.53 24.00
N SER A 20 14.63 0.37 23.00
CA SER A 20 13.46 1.14 22.55
C SER A 20 12.46 0.29 21.75
N TRP A 21 12.84 -0.91 21.30
CA TRP A 21 11.99 -1.81 20.55
C TRP A 21 11.52 -2.97 21.41
N THR A 22 10.21 -3.09 21.59
CA THR A 22 9.61 -4.26 22.22
C THR A 22 9.33 -5.36 21.18
N GLU A 23 9.17 -6.61 21.63
CA GLU A 23 8.74 -7.71 20.76
C GLU A 23 7.39 -7.39 20.08
N GLU A 24 6.51 -6.67 20.79
CA GLU A 24 5.23 -6.22 20.26
C GLU A 24 5.39 -5.19 19.12
N ASP A 25 6.35 -4.28 19.23
CA ASP A 25 6.65 -3.32 18.17
C ASP A 25 7.22 -4.01 16.93
N LEU A 26 7.99 -5.08 17.11
CA LEU A 26 8.49 -5.88 15.99
C LEU A 26 7.40 -6.72 15.33
N LYS A 27 6.43 -7.25 16.08
CA LYS A 27 5.24 -7.89 15.47
C LYS A 27 4.47 -6.89 14.61
N LYS A 28 4.30 -5.66 15.12
CA LYS A 28 3.70 -4.55 14.36
C LYS A 28 4.48 -4.22 13.10
N LEU A 29 5.80 -4.09 13.19
CA LEU A 29 6.68 -3.80 12.05
C LEU A 29 6.66 -4.93 11.01
N ALA A 30 6.77 -6.18 11.46
CA ALA A 30 6.82 -7.36 10.60
C ALA A 30 5.53 -7.56 9.79
N GLY A 31 4.40 -7.06 10.29
CA GLY A 31 3.18 -7.08 9.48
C GLY A 31 1.89 -6.64 10.15
N LEU A 32 1.78 -6.60 11.49
CA LEU A 32 0.48 -6.26 12.10
C LEU A 32 0.03 -4.82 11.76
N ASN A 33 0.96 -3.89 11.56
CA ASN A 33 0.62 -2.55 11.08
C ASN A 33 0.06 -2.56 9.67
N LEU A 34 0.68 -3.33 8.76
CA LEU A 34 0.20 -3.50 7.39
C LEU A 34 -1.20 -4.11 7.40
N LEU A 35 -1.39 -5.22 8.12
CA LEU A 35 -2.68 -5.91 8.22
C LEU A 35 -3.76 -5.00 8.81
N ARG A 36 -3.44 -4.21 9.83
CA ARG A 36 -4.38 -3.26 10.44
C ARG A 36 -4.87 -2.23 9.41
N VAL A 37 -3.95 -1.62 8.67
CA VAL A 37 -4.31 -0.61 7.65
C VAL A 37 -5.06 -1.25 6.50
N PHE A 38 -4.63 -2.45 6.06
CA PHE A 38 -5.24 -3.10 4.91
C PHE A 38 -6.69 -3.55 5.20
N ARG A 39 -6.96 -4.06 6.41
CA ARG A 39 -8.34 -4.31 6.86
C ARG A 39 -9.18 -3.04 6.89
N ALA A 40 -8.63 -1.92 7.35
CA ALA A 40 -9.35 -0.65 7.35
C ALA A 40 -9.68 -0.16 5.92
N VAL A 41 -8.82 -0.44 4.94
CA VAL A 41 -9.11 -0.19 3.52
C VAL A 41 -10.27 -1.07 3.02
N GLU A 42 -10.28 -2.35 3.40
CA GLU A 42 -11.37 -3.28 3.06
C GLU A 42 -12.70 -2.83 3.68
N GLU A 43 -12.70 -2.34 4.92
CA GLU A 43 -13.90 -1.77 5.57
C GLU A 43 -14.44 -0.55 4.81
N VAL A 44 -13.57 0.32 4.28
CA VAL A 44 -14.01 1.47 3.46
C VAL A 44 -14.66 0.97 2.17
N ARG A 45 -14.05 -0.02 1.51
CA ARG A 45 -14.64 -0.67 0.32
C ARG A 45 -16.02 -1.25 0.63
N GLU A 46 -16.19 -1.97 1.74
CA GLU A 46 -17.48 -2.52 2.16
C GLU A 46 -18.52 -1.43 2.42
N LYS A 47 -18.13 -0.34 3.09
CA LYS A 47 -19.01 0.82 3.31
C LYS A 47 -19.47 1.44 1.98
N TRP A 48 -18.57 1.57 1.01
CA TRP A 48 -18.91 2.09 -0.33
C TRP A 48 -19.85 1.15 -1.08
N GLN A 49 -19.65 -0.15 -0.97
CA GLN A 49 -20.53 -1.16 -1.55
C GLN A 49 -21.94 -1.09 -0.94
N LEU A 50 -22.05 -1.00 0.39
CA LEU A 50 -23.34 -0.86 1.10
C LEU A 50 -24.05 0.46 0.76
N ALA A 51 -23.29 1.53 0.54
CA ALA A 51 -23.79 2.81 0.11
C ALA A 51 -24.10 2.88 -1.40
N ALA A 52 -23.91 1.78 -2.15
CA ALA A 52 -24.08 1.70 -3.60
C ALA A 52 -23.33 2.81 -4.36
N VAL A 53 -22.11 3.15 -3.91
CA VAL A 53 -21.24 4.10 -4.60
C VAL A 53 -20.89 3.52 -5.97
N MET A 54 -21.25 4.25 -7.03
CA MET A 54 -20.94 3.86 -8.40
C MET A 54 -19.44 4.03 -8.69
N PRO A 55 -18.87 3.22 -9.60
CA PRO A 55 -17.50 3.43 -10.07
C PRO A 55 -17.29 4.85 -10.58
N VAL A 56 -16.10 5.40 -10.29
CA VAL A 56 -15.71 6.71 -10.83
C VAL A 56 -15.29 6.52 -12.29
N GLU A 57 -16.06 7.09 -13.21
CA GLU A 57 -15.80 7.08 -14.66
C GLU A 57 -15.27 8.43 -15.17
N GLU A 58 -14.50 9.14 -14.33
CA GLU A 58 -13.89 10.42 -14.70
C GLU A 58 -12.62 10.19 -15.55
N LEU A 59 -12.52 10.87 -16.69
CA LEU A 59 -11.31 10.86 -17.51
C LEU A 59 -10.23 11.74 -16.89
N ILE A 60 -9.00 11.24 -16.82
CA ILE A 60 -7.86 12.05 -16.42
C ILE A 60 -7.63 13.20 -17.41
N PRO A 61 -7.25 14.41 -16.97
CA PRO A 61 -7.06 15.54 -17.88
C PRO A 61 -5.92 15.28 -18.87
N ALA A 62 -6.09 15.75 -20.11
CA ALA A 62 -5.12 15.55 -21.19
C ALA A 62 -3.72 16.09 -20.88
N SER A 63 -3.60 17.11 -20.02
CA SER A 63 -2.31 17.65 -19.57
C SER A 63 -1.45 16.63 -18.81
N TYR A 64 -2.06 15.63 -18.17
CA TYR A 64 -1.33 14.55 -17.49
C TYR A 64 -0.86 13.46 -18.47
N LEU A 65 -1.24 13.54 -19.74
CA LEU A 65 -0.91 12.58 -20.79
C LEU A 65 0.17 13.10 -21.76
N GLU A 66 0.73 14.29 -21.54
CA GLU A 66 1.78 14.86 -22.39
C GLU A 66 2.98 13.90 -22.50
N GLY A 67 3.30 13.46 -23.71
CA GLY A 67 4.39 12.53 -23.99
C GLY A 67 4.03 11.04 -23.93
N HIS A 68 2.79 10.69 -23.56
CA HIS A 68 2.29 9.32 -23.46
C HIS A 68 0.99 9.12 -24.25
N THR A 69 1.03 9.44 -25.55
CA THR A 69 -0.15 9.47 -26.43
C THR A 69 -0.43 8.17 -27.21
N ASP A 70 0.30 7.09 -26.91
CA ASP A 70 0.28 5.85 -27.70
C ASP A 70 -1.10 5.16 -27.74
N CYS A 71 -2.03 5.53 -26.85
CA CYS A 71 -3.37 4.92 -26.73
C CYS A 71 -4.51 5.94 -26.70
N MET A 72 -4.39 7.09 -27.37
CA MET A 72 -5.51 8.03 -27.50
C MET A 72 -6.43 7.61 -28.65
N TYR A 73 -7.56 6.97 -28.32
CA TYR A 73 -8.65 6.76 -29.27
C TYR A 73 -9.39 8.08 -29.48
N LEU A 74 -8.95 8.87 -30.47
CA LEU A 74 -9.73 9.99 -30.99
C LEU A 74 -10.96 9.40 -31.68
N GLY A 75 -12.10 9.41 -30.98
CA GLY A 75 -13.38 9.00 -31.55
C GLY A 75 -13.65 9.77 -32.84
N SER A 76 -13.89 9.02 -33.92
CA SER A 76 -14.45 9.51 -35.18
C SER A 76 -15.86 10.06 -35.01
#